data_AF-A0A2T0PT50-F1
#
_entry.id   AF-A0A2T0PT50-F1
#
_cell.length_a   1.000
_cell.length_b   1.000
_cell.length_c   1.000
_cell.angle_alpha   90.00
_cell.angle_beta   90.00
_cell.angle_gamma   90.00
#
_symmetry.space_group_name_H-M   'P 1'
#
loop_
_entity.id
_entity.type
_entity.pdbx_description
1 polymer ?
#
loop_
_entity_poly.entity_id
_entity_poly.type
_entity_poly.pdbx_seq_one_letter_code
_entity_poly.pdbx_strand_id
1 'polypeptide(L)'
;MYDMRLDPQGNLLPGKTWDDSPGLPPAEAEMVLSMLDVPIAIDRCFVEVCGDLAAAAMLTELSTVESETGRHHDWLQVAPDEFARRLALTESQQRAARRLLRSKGLIAHRRCKTLPADEFRILWPAVLALLQRKADERTAHIVWPPVRPDQPQQLNQPEEVHS
;
A
#
# COMPACT_ATOMS: atom_id res chain seq x y z
N MET A 1 -6.70 -20.09 -34.13
CA MET A 1 -5.40 -20.08 -33.43
C MET A 1 -4.62 -18.92 -34.04
N TYR A 2 -4.27 -17.90 -33.27
CA TYR A 2 -3.48 -16.78 -33.78
C TYR A 2 -2.02 -17.23 -33.89
N ASP A 3 -1.43 -17.05 -35.07
CA ASP A 3 -0.04 -17.43 -35.35
C ASP A 3 0.85 -16.21 -35.13
N MET A 4 1.65 -16.22 -34.06
CA MET A 4 2.49 -15.08 -33.66
C MET A 4 3.66 -14.84 -34.63
N ARG A 5 3.83 -15.68 -35.65
CA ARG A 5 4.78 -15.48 -36.74
C ARG A 5 4.23 -14.53 -37.81
N LEU A 6 2.94 -14.20 -37.77
CA LEU A 6 2.28 -13.41 -38.80
C LEU A 6 2.01 -11.97 -38.35
N ASP A 7 2.17 -11.04 -39.28
CA ASP A 7 1.69 -9.66 -39.13
C ASP A 7 0.14 -9.60 -39.25
N PRO A 8 -0.49 -8.44 -38.97
CA PRO A 8 -1.94 -8.29 -39.11
C PRO A 8 -2.49 -8.53 -40.53
N GLN A 9 -1.63 -8.53 -41.55
CA GLN A 9 -1.96 -8.79 -42.95
C GLN A 9 -1.73 -10.26 -43.34
N GLY A 10 -1.24 -11.10 -42.43
CA GLY A 10 -0.97 -12.52 -42.64
C GLY A 10 0.39 -12.85 -43.26
N ASN A 11 1.33 -11.91 -43.34
CA ASN A 11 2.69 -12.16 -43.82
C ASN A 11 3.59 -12.63 -42.68
N LEU A 12 4.55 -13.52 -42.98
CA LEU A 12 5.58 -13.89 -42.01
C LEU A 12 6.41 -12.68 -41.58
N LEU A 13 6.58 -12.52 -40.27
CA LEU A 13 7.47 -11.53 -39.70
C LEU A 13 8.93 -11.80 -40.14
N PRO A 14 9.74 -10.74 -40.35
CA PRO A 14 11.13 -10.90 -40.78
C PRO A 14 11.92 -11.84 -39.87
N GLY A 15 12.63 -12.79 -40.48
CA GLY A 15 13.45 -13.77 -39.76
C GLY A 15 12.68 -14.95 -39.14
N LYS A 16 11.37 -15.05 -39.39
CA LYS A 16 10.56 -16.21 -39.02
C LYS A 16 10.34 -17.15 -40.19
N THR A 17 10.24 -18.44 -39.90
CA THR A 17 9.95 -19.50 -40.87
C THR A 17 8.66 -20.23 -40.53
N TRP A 18 8.05 -20.90 -41.51
CA TRP A 18 6.86 -21.74 -41.31
C TRP A 18 7.14 -22.99 -40.46
N ASP A 19 8.42 -23.32 -40.25
CA ASP A 19 8.85 -24.42 -39.38
C ASP A 19 9.05 -23.98 -37.92
N ASP A 20 9.11 -22.67 -37.66
CA ASP A 20 9.19 -22.15 -36.30
C ASP A 20 7.91 -22.44 -35.54
N SER A 21 7.99 -22.67 -34.22
CA SER A 21 6.79 -22.75 -33.39
C SER A 21 5.96 -21.46 -33.50
N PRO A 22 4.63 -21.52 -33.68
CA PRO A 22 3.75 -20.35 -33.83
C PRO A 22 3.66 -19.47 -32.57
N GLY A 23 4.41 -19.80 -31.51
CA GLY A 23 4.37 -19.13 -30.23
C GLY A 23 3.30 -19.69 -29.30
N LEU A 24 3.20 -19.10 -28.10
CA LEU A 24 2.13 -19.42 -27.16
C LEU A 24 0.79 -18.90 -27.74
N PRO A 25 -0.30 -19.67 -27.63
CA PRO A 25 -1.65 -19.16 -27.86
C PRO A 25 -1.88 -17.87 -27.07
N PRO A 26 -2.65 -16.88 -27.59
CA PRO A 26 -2.86 -15.60 -26.89
C PRO A 26 -3.34 -15.74 -25.44
N ALA A 27 -4.25 -16.67 -25.16
CA ALA A 27 -4.71 -16.92 -23.79
C ALA A 27 -3.59 -17.45 -22.87
N GLU A 28 -2.67 -18.26 -23.40
CA GLU A 28 -1.53 -18.77 -22.65
C GLU A 28 -0.47 -17.68 -22.45
N ALA A 29 -0.25 -16.83 -23.46
CA ALA A 29 0.61 -15.66 -23.33
C ALA A 29 0.07 -14.67 -22.27
N GLU A 30 -1.22 -14.35 -22.29
CA GLU A 30 -1.88 -13.50 -21.29
C GLU A 30 -1.81 -14.11 -19.88
N MET A 31 -1.99 -15.42 -19.76
CA MET A 31 -1.82 -16.14 -18.49
C MET A 31 -0.39 -15.98 -17.95
N VAL A 32 0.63 -16.17 -18.79
CA VAL A 32 2.03 -16.00 -18.39
C VAL A 32 2.33 -14.55 -18.01
N LEU A 33 1.87 -13.57 -18.78
CA LEU A 33 2.03 -12.15 -18.44
C LEU A 33 1.37 -11.81 -17.11
N SER A 34 0.17 -12.32 -16.86
CA SER A 34 -0.54 -12.12 -15.58
C SER A 34 0.22 -12.72 -14.39
N MET A 35 0.98 -13.81 -14.60
CA MET A 35 1.83 -14.40 -13.56
C MET A 35 3.12 -13.62 -13.32
N LEU A 36 3.58 -12.85 -14.32
CA LEU A 36 4.80 -12.04 -14.27
C LEU A 36 4.54 -10.58 -13.88
N ASP A 37 3.27 -10.20 -13.69
CA ASP A 37 2.90 -8.87 -13.26
C ASP A 37 3.54 -8.50 -11.92
N VAL A 38 3.78 -7.20 -11.72
CA VAL A 38 4.47 -6.70 -10.54
C VAL A 38 3.63 -6.99 -9.29
N PRO A 39 4.19 -7.62 -8.24
CA PRO A 39 3.45 -7.87 -7.02
C PRO A 39 3.11 -6.56 -6.31
N ILE A 40 1.90 -6.48 -5.76
CA ILE A 40 1.48 -5.34 -4.94
C ILE A 40 1.93 -5.59 -3.49
N ALA A 41 2.89 -4.78 -3.03
CA ALA A 41 3.30 -4.77 -1.63
C ALA A 41 2.42 -3.81 -0.82
N ILE A 42 1.95 -4.27 0.35
CA ILE A 42 1.13 -3.47 1.26
C ILE A 42 1.72 -3.59 2.67
N ASP A 43 1.95 -2.46 3.32
CA ASP A 43 2.36 -2.44 4.71
C ASP A 43 1.22 -2.93 5.59
N ARG A 44 1.41 -4.10 6.20
CA ARG A 44 0.40 -4.73 7.06
C ARG A 44 -0.09 -3.80 8.17
N CYS A 45 0.78 -2.95 8.70
CA CYS A 45 0.42 -2.01 9.76
C CYS A 45 -0.64 -1.00 9.29
N PHE A 46 -0.65 -0.60 8.01
CA PHE A 46 -1.68 0.27 7.46
C PHE A 46 -3.01 -0.47 7.24
N VAL A 47 -2.99 -1.78 7.01
CA VAL A 47 -4.22 -2.60 6.98
C VAL A 47 -4.94 -2.53 8.33
N GLU A 48 -4.19 -2.66 9.43
CA GLU A 48 -4.75 -2.60 10.79
C GLU A 48 -5.29 -1.21 11.15
N VAL A 49 -4.62 -0.15 10.70
CA VAL A 49 -5.02 1.25 10.94
C VAL A 49 -6.24 1.64 10.09
N CYS A 50 -6.24 1.26 8.81
CA CYS A 50 -7.31 1.58 7.88
C CYS A 50 -8.55 0.71 8.12
N GLY A 51 -8.36 -0.57 8.46
CA GLY A 51 -9.44 -1.57 8.48
C GLY A 51 -9.97 -1.89 7.09
N ASP A 52 -9.23 -1.52 6.04
CA ASP A 52 -9.60 -1.67 4.64
C ASP A 52 -8.33 -1.82 3.79
N LEU A 53 -8.31 -2.83 2.92
CA LEU A 53 -7.12 -3.19 2.15
C LEU A 53 -6.79 -2.17 1.06
N ALA A 54 -7.79 -1.60 0.38
CA ALA A 54 -7.58 -0.62 -0.68
C ALA A 54 -7.06 0.70 -0.12
N ALA A 55 -7.60 1.15 1.01
CA ALA A 55 -7.10 2.31 1.75
C ALA A 55 -5.66 2.09 2.25
N ALA A 56 -5.35 0.90 2.77
CA ALA A 56 -4.00 0.57 3.18
C ALA A 56 -3.01 0.56 2.01
N ALA A 57 -3.38 -0.04 0.87
CA ALA A 57 -2.56 -0.04 -0.34
C ALA A 57 -2.27 1.37 -0.85
N MET A 58 -3.29 2.25 -0.89
CA MET A 58 -3.09 3.66 -1.25
C MET A 58 -2.17 4.40 -0.27
N LEU A 59 -2.27 4.12 1.03
CA LEU A 59 -1.42 4.75 2.04
C LEU A 59 0.04 4.26 1.95
N THR A 60 0.26 2.96 1.71
CA THR A 60 1.59 2.40 1.41
C THR A 60 2.18 3.06 0.18
N GLU A 61 1.43 3.13 -0.92
CA GLU A 61 1.92 3.74 -2.15
C GLU A 61 2.30 5.21 -1.97
N LEU A 62 1.46 5.99 -1.27
CA LEU A 62 1.79 7.38 -0.95
C LEU A 62 3.08 7.46 -0.10
N SER A 63 3.27 6.56 0.88
CA SER A 63 4.47 6.51 1.71
C SER A 63 5.71 6.14 0.90
N THR A 64 5.58 5.24 -0.07
CA THR A 64 6.64 4.88 -1.02
C THR A 64 7.01 6.09 -1.88
N VAL A 65 6.04 6.74 -2.51
CA VAL A 65 6.28 7.95 -3.33
C VAL A 65 6.93 9.07 -2.51
N GLU A 66 6.49 9.27 -1.27
CA GLU A 66 7.10 10.25 -0.36
C GLU A 66 8.58 9.94 -0.10
N SER A 67 8.91 8.67 0.11
CA SER A 67 10.27 8.19 0.37
C SER A 67 11.15 8.30 -0.88
N GLU A 68 10.64 7.88 -2.05
CA GLU A 68 11.35 7.94 -3.32
C GLU A 68 11.66 9.37 -3.76
N THR A 69 10.74 10.31 -3.49
CA THR A 69 10.89 11.72 -3.90
C THR A 69 11.62 12.57 -2.85
N GLY A 70 11.87 12.04 -1.64
CA GLY A 70 12.45 12.78 -0.52
C GLY A 70 11.57 13.92 0.00
N ARG A 71 10.28 13.95 -0.39
CA ARG A 71 9.33 15.03 -0.05
C ARG A 71 8.59 14.75 1.25
N HIS A 72 9.34 14.52 2.32
CA HIS A 72 8.79 14.17 3.62
C HIS A 72 7.82 15.24 4.14
N HIS A 73 6.63 14.77 4.53
CA HIS A 73 5.52 15.55 5.03
C HIS A 73 5.00 16.63 4.07
N ASP A 74 5.20 16.51 2.75
CA ASP A 74 4.75 17.49 1.76
C ASP A 74 3.60 16.97 0.88
N TRP A 75 3.08 17.82 0.00
CA TRP A 75 2.11 17.45 -1.02
C TRP A 75 2.76 16.65 -2.15
N LEU A 76 2.26 15.45 -2.35
CA LEU A 76 2.64 14.51 -3.38
C LEU A 76 1.67 14.65 -4.55
N GLN A 77 2.21 14.91 -5.74
CA GLN A 77 1.44 14.86 -6.97
C GLN A 77 1.34 13.42 -7.43
N VAL A 78 0.11 12.95 -7.60
CA VAL A 78 -0.17 11.60 -8.10
C VAL A 78 -0.97 11.71 -9.39
N ALA A 79 -0.47 11.06 -10.45
CA ALA A 79 -1.16 11.03 -11.73
C ALA A 79 -2.52 10.31 -11.57
N PRO A 80 -3.57 10.69 -12.34
CA PRO A 80 -4.91 10.14 -12.18
C PRO A 80 -4.99 8.62 -12.29
N ASP A 81 -4.13 8.03 -13.11
CA ASP A 81 -4.04 6.61 -13.40
C ASP A 81 -3.01 5.87 -12.54
N GLU A 82 -2.18 6.58 -11.76
CA GLU A 82 -1.07 5.97 -11.01
C GLU A 82 -1.55 4.85 -10.08
N PHE A 83 -2.61 5.11 -9.31
CA PHE A 83 -3.17 4.10 -8.40
C PHE A 83 -3.86 2.95 -9.14
N ALA A 84 -4.42 3.20 -10.33
CA ALA A 84 -4.98 2.12 -11.15
C ALA A 84 -3.86 1.22 -11.66
N ARG A 85 -2.75 1.81 -12.14
CA ARG A 85 -1.60 1.08 -12.67
C ARG A 85 -0.83 0.32 -11.59
N ARG A 86 -0.54 0.96 -10.45
CA ARG A 86 0.31 0.36 -9.40
C ARG A 86 -0.44 -0.59 -8.47
N LEU A 87 -1.73 -0.32 -8.21
CA LEU A 87 -2.48 -1.03 -7.16
C LEU A 87 -3.65 -1.86 -7.73
N ALA A 88 -3.83 -1.88 -9.04
CA ALA A 88 -4.95 -2.54 -9.72
C ALA A 88 -6.34 -2.15 -9.13
N LEU A 89 -6.45 -0.94 -8.55
CA LEU A 89 -7.70 -0.47 -7.96
C LEU A 89 -8.58 0.18 -9.01
N THR A 90 -9.84 -0.25 -9.09
CA THR A 90 -10.87 0.43 -9.90
C THR A 90 -11.12 1.85 -9.38
N GLU A 91 -11.63 2.74 -10.24
CA GLU A 91 -11.96 4.12 -9.85
C GLU A 91 -12.91 4.18 -8.63
N SER A 92 -13.86 3.24 -8.57
CA SER A 92 -14.81 3.13 -7.46
C SER A 92 -14.12 2.79 -6.12
N GLN A 93 -13.18 1.84 -6.14
CA GLN A 93 -12.40 1.45 -4.97
C GLN A 93 -11.48 2.59 -4.53
N GLN A 94 -10.79 3.24 -5.48
CA GLN A 94 -9.94 4.38 -5.16
C GLN A 94 -10.75 5.52 -4.53
N ARG A 95 -11.94 5.83 -5.04
CA ARG A 95 -12.81 6.87 -4.48
C ARG A 95 -13.26 6.52 -3.05
N ALA A 96 -13.62 5.26 -2.80
CA ALA A 96 -13.98 4.78 -1.47
C ALA A 96 -12.79 4.86 -0.49
N ALA A 97 -11.63 4.38 -0.92
CA ALA A 97 -10.38 4.44 -0.15
C ALA A 97 -9.97 5.87 0.18
N ARG A 98 -9.97 6.79 -0.79
CA ARG A 98 -9.72 8.23 -0.55
C ARG A 98 -10.69 8.81 0.47
N ARG A 99 -11.98 8.49 0.36
CA ARG A 99 -12.99 8.95 1.32
C ARG A 99 -12.71 8.41 2.72
N LEU A 100 -12.37 7.13 2.84
CA LEU A 100 -12.05 6.50 4.12
C LEU A 100 -10.82 7.14 4.78
N LEU A 101 -9.71 7.24 4.03
CA LEU A 101 -8.46 7.84 4.52
C LEU A 101 -8.67 9.30 4.97
N ARG A 102 -9.45 10.08 4.21
CA ARG A 102 -9.82 11.45 4.59
C ARG A 102 -10.71 11.49 5.84
N SER A 103 -11.70 10.60 5.94
CA SER A 103 -12.60 10.55 7.10
C SER A 103 -11.89 10.18 8.39
N LYS A 104 -10.82 9.38 8.30
CA LYS A 104 -9.94 9.03 9.42
C LYS A 104 -8.87 10.08 9.71
N GLY A 105 -8.77 11.14 8.90
CA GLY A 105 -7.74 12.16 9.05
C GLY A 105 -6.32 11.64 8.76
N LEU A 106 -6.17 10.62 7.93
CA LEU A 106 -4.87 10.03 7.59
C LEU A 106 -4.19 10.71 6.41
N ILE A 107 -5.00 11.29 5.52
CA ILE A 107 -4.51 12.05 4.38
C ILE A 107 -5.27 13.37 4.25
N ALA A 108 -4.57 14.39 3.78
CA ALA A 108 -5.19 15.55 3.13
C ALA A 108 -5.23 15.32 1.61
N HIS A 109 -6.26 15.86 0.97
CA HIS A 109 -6.45 15.78 -0.49
C HIS A 109 -6.86 17.16 -1.01
N ARG A 110 -6.25 17.57 -2.12
CA ARG A 110 -6.70 18.72 -2.90
C ARG A 110 -6.57 18.40 -4.38
N ARG A 111 -7.50 18.95 -5.17
CA ARG A 111 -7.43 18.88 -6.62
C ARG A 111 -6.67 20.10 -7.15
N CYS A 112 -5.62 19.88 -7.92
CA CYS A 112 -4.95 20.98 -8.59
C CYS A 112 -5.84 21.50 -9.71
N LYS A 113 -6.07 22.83 -9.78
CA LYS A 113 -6.91 23.42 -10.83
C LYS A 113 -6.19 23.55 -12.18
N THR A 114 -4.86 23.54 -12.16
CA THR A 114 -4.01 23.84 -13.33
C THR A 114 -3.41 22.59 -13.97
N LEU A 115 -3.33 21.47 -13.23
CA LEU A 115 -2.86 20.18 -13.73
C LEU A 115 -3.94 19.12 -13.47
N PRO A 116 -4.13 18.14 -14.37
CA PRO A 116 -5.00 17.01 -14.15
C PRO A 116 -4.33 16.01 -13.20
N ALA A 117 -3.90 16.46 -12.02
CA ALA A 117 -3.29 15.64 -10.99
C ALA A 117 -3.93 15.95 -9.64
N ASP A 118 -4.22 14.91 -8.89
CA ASP A 118 -4.62 15.05 -7.50
C ASP A 118 -3.37 15.17 -6.63
N GLU A 119 -3.44 16.03 -5.62
CA GLU A 119 -2.38 16.18 -4.63
C GLU A 119 -2.82 15.60 -3.29
N PHE A 120 -1.95 14.78 -2.72
CA PHE A 120 -2.17 14.11 -1.44
C PHE A 120 -1.04 14.44 -0.47
N ARG A 121 -1.36 14.51 0.80
CA ARG A 121 -0.36 14.63 1.88
C ARG A 121 -0.68 13.65 2.98
N ILE A 122 0.31 12.87 3.40
CA ILE A 122 0.15 11.96 4.54
C ILE A 122 0.19 12.77 5.84
N LEU A 123 -0.79 12.54 6.70
CA LEU A 123 -0.88 13.16 8.02
C LEU A 123 -0.22 12.24 9.06
N TRP A 124 1.10 12.13 8.99
CA TRP A 124 1.91 11.22 9.81
C TRP A 124 1.63 11.25 11.32
N PRO A 125 1.39 12.42 11.98
CA PRO A 125 1.02 12.42 13.39
C PRO A 125 -0.24 11.58 13.69
N ALA A 126 -1.25 11.63 12.82
CA ALA A 126 -2.47 10.83 12.98
C ALA A 126 -2.20 9.34 12.69
N VAL A 127 -1.39 9.04 11.67
CA VAL A 127 -0.98 7.66 11.34
C VAL A 127 -0.23 7.03 12.52
N LEU A 128 0.78 7.72 13.05
CA LEU A 128 1.59 7.25 14.18
C LEU A 128 0.76 7.08 15.45
N ALA A 129 -0.16 8.00 15.75
CA ALA A 129 -1.05 7.85 16.90
C ALA A 129 -1.94 6.60 16.81
N LEU A 130 -2.47 6.28 15.62
CA LEU A 130 -3.26 5.07 15.41
C LEU A 130 -2.40 3.80 15.46
N LEU A 131 -1.19 3.84 14.89
CA LEU A 131 -0.24 2.73 15.00
C LEU A 131 0.14 2.46 16.45
N GLN A 132 0.43 3.50 17.24
CA GLN A 132 0.72 3.36 18.66
C GLN A 132 -0.44 2.72 19.41
N ARG A 133 -1.66 3.23 19.20
CA ARG A 133 -2.87 2.64 19.79
C ARG A 133 -3.03 1.16 19.41
N LYS A 134 -2.78 0.79 18.15
CA LYS A 134 -2.84 -0.61 17.70
C LYS A 134 -1.72 -1.47 18.28
N ALA A 135 -0.56 -0.90 18.56
CA ALA A 135 0.48 -1.57 19.31
C ALA A 135 0.03 -1.82 20.76
N ASP A 136 -0.47 -0.79 21.44
CA ASP A 136 -0.94 -0.89 22.83
C ASP A 136 -2.09 -1.91 22.98
N GLU A 137 -3.05 -1.92 22.05
CA GLU A 137 -4.15 -2.89 22.03
C GLU A 137 -3.61 -4.34 21.90
N ARG A 138 -2.58 -4.56 21.08
CA ARG A 138 -1.96 -5.88 20.90
C ARG A 138 -1.12 -6.30 22.10
N THR A 139 -0.46 -5.37 22.77
CA THR A 139 0.45 -5.67 23.88
C THR A 139 -0.18 -5.52 25.26
N ALA A 140 -1.46 -5.14 25.35
CA ALA A 140 -2.18 -4.94 26.62
C ALA A 140 -2.16 -6.14 27.58
N HIS A 141 -1.98 -7.36 27.06
CA HIS A 141 -1.89 -8.60 27.83
C HIS A 141 -0.46 -8.98 28.23
N ILE A 142 0.54 -8.24 27.73
CA ILE A 142 1.97 -8.50 27.99
C ILE A 142 2.37 -7.68 29.21
N VAL A 143 2.90 -8.35 30.23
CA VAL A 143 3.49 -7.69 31.40
C VAL A 143 4.85 -7.11 31.01
N TRP A 144 4.94 -5.78 30.93
CA TRP A 144 6.17 -5.05 30.61
C TRP A 144 6.44 -3.95 31.65
N PRO A 145 7.68 -3.82 32.18
CA PRO A 145 8.86 -4.63 31.87
C PRO A 145 8.72 -6.08 32.37
N PRO A 146 9.44 -7.05 31.78
CA PRO A 146 9.38 -8.44 32.20
C PRO A 146 9.82 -8.55 33.67
N VAL A 147 8.94 -9.09 34.51
CA VAL A 147 9.28 -9.36 35.91
C VAL A 147 10.22 -10.57 35.95
N ARG A 148 11.43 -10.40 36.48
CA ARG A 148 12.31 -11.55 36.73
C ARG A 148 11.67 -12.44 37.80
N PRO A 149 11.64 -13.77 37.62
CA PRO A 149 11.08 -14.70 38.61
C PRO A 149 11.68 -14.55 40.01
N ASP A 150 12.90 -14.04 40.11
CA ASP A 150 13.71 -14.01 41.33
C ASP A 150 13.49 -12.77 42.22
N GLN A 151 12.54 -11.88 41.87
CA GLN A 151 12.18 -10.70 42.68
C GLN A 151 10.70 -10.76 43.13
N PRO A 152 10.41 -11.31 44.32
CA PRO A 152 9.10 -11.15 44.93
C PRO A 152 8.91 -9.68 45.36
N GLN A 153 8.02 -8.98 44.65
CA GLN A 153 7.24 -7.80 45.09
C GLN A 153 7.90 -6.88 46.13
N GLN A 154 8.69 -5.91 45.68
CA GLN A 154 8.71 -4.58 46.30
C GLN A 154 7.45 -3.82 45.86
N LEU A 155 6.28 -4.27 46.32
CA LEU A 155 5.02 -3.56 46.13
C LEU A 155 4.30 -3.57 47.48
N ASN A 156 4.33 -2.39 48.10
CA ASN A 156 3.65 -1.94 49.33
C ASN A 156 4.60 -1.60 50.49
N GLN A 157 5.25 -0.44 50.40
CA GLN A 157 5.42 0.40 51.60
C GLN A 157 4.59 1.66 51.38
N PRO A 158 3.53 1.91 52.17
CA PRO A 158 2.97 3.25 52.27
C PRO A 158 4.04 4.13 52.94
N GLU A 159 4.26 5.33 52.39
CA GLU A 159 5.01 6.38 53.06
C GLU A 159 4.31 6.70 54.40
N GLU A 160 4.81 6.15 55.50
CA GLU A 160 4.45 6.62 56.82
C GLU A 160 5.08 8.00 57.03
N VAL A 161 4.21 9.00 56.95
CA VAL A 161 4.42 10.35 57.44
C VAL A 161 4.76 10.27 58.93
N HIS A 162 6.00 10.65 59.28
CA HIS A 162 6.34 11.00 60.66
C HIS A 162 6.70 12.49 60.77
N SER A 163 5.88 13.11 61.62
CA SER A 163 5.81 14.45 62.20
C SER A 163 7.09 15.27 62.32
#